data_AF-A0A699VY70-F1
#
_entry.id   AF-A0A699VY70-F1
#
_cell.length_a   1.000
_cell.length_b   1.000
_cell.length_c   1.000
_cell.angle_alpha   90.00
_cell.angle_beta   90.00
_cell.angle_gamma   90.00
#
_symmetry.space_group_name_H-M   'P 1'
#
loop_
_entity.id
_entity.type
_entity.pdbx_description
1 polymer ?
#
loop_
_entity_poly.entity_id
_entity_poly.type
_entity_poly.pdbx_seq_one_letter_code
_entity_poly.pdbx_strand_id
1 'polypeptide(L)' 'AIQTILLDLPEDIYAAVDSCKTAQEIWLRVQQMMKGSNIGIQEKKAKLFNEWERFTSTDGD' A
#
# COMPACT_ATOMS: atom_id res chain seq x y z
N ALA A 1 16.87 -4.17 -0.55
CA ALA A 1 17.26 -5.11 -1.63
C ALA A 1 17.09 -4.51 -3.02
N ILE A 2 15.96 -3.85 -3.36
CA ILE A 2 15.78 -3.22 -4.69
C ILE A 2 16.64 -1.97 -4.90
N GLN A 3 16.86 -1.16 -3.85
CA GLN A 3 17.70 0.05 -3.94
C GLN A 3 19.14 -0.24 -4.38
N THR A 4 19.70 -1.40 -4.01
CA THR A 4 21.08 -1.78 -4.34
C THR A 4 21.26 -2.07 -5.83
N ILE A 5 20.24 -2.62 -6.52
CA ILE A 5 20.32 -2.95 -7.95
C ILE A 5 20.20 -1.69 -8.82
N LEU A 6 19.44 -0.69 -8.38
CA LEU A 6 19.31 0.59 -9.12
C LEU A 6 20.58 1.46 -9.03
N LEU A 7 21.38 1.32 -7.97
CA LEU A 7 22.61 2.10 -7.74
C LEU A 7 23.81 1.64 -8.59
N ASP A 8 23.76 0.41 -9.12
CA ASP A 8 24.80 -0.15 -10.01
C ASP A 8 24.54 0.17 -11.50
N LEU A 9 23.42 0.83 -11.82
CA LEU A 9 23.15 1.32 -13.17
C LEU A 9 23.86 2.66 -13.38
N PRO A 10 24.48 2.88 -14.56
CA PRO A 10 25.09 4.17 -14.86
C PRO A 10 24.03 5.29 -14.80
N GLU A 11 24.47 6.46 -14.34
CA GLU A 11 23.62 7.58 -13.89
C GLU A 11 22.62 8.05 -14.95
N ASP A 12 22.99 7.92 -16.23
CA ASP A 12 22.16 8.20 -17.40
C ASP A 12 20.98 7.25 -17.55
N ILE A 13 21.16 5.96 -17.26
CA ILE A 13 20.09 4.96 -17.29
C ILE A 13 19.15 5.16 -16.09
N TYR A 14 19.71 5.44 -14.91
CA TYR A 14 18.91 5.79 -13.73
C TYR A 14 18.06 7.04 -13.99
N ALA A 15 18.65 8.11 -14.53
CA ALA A 15 17.95 9.34 -14.87
C ALA A 15 16.90 9.15 -15.98
N ALA A 16 17.16 8.30 -16.97
CA ALA A 16 16.18 7.96 -18.02
C ALA A 16 14.98 7.18 -17.47
N VAL A 17 15.20 6.26 -16.54
CA VAL A 17 14.13 5.50 -15.89
C VAL A 17 13.34 6.38 -14.93
N ASP A 18 14.00 7.23 -14.14
CA ASP A 18 13.35 8.13 -13.18
C ASP A 18 12.59 9.29 -13.86
N SER A 19 13.13 9.84 -14.95
CA SER A 19 12.46 10.88 -15.76
C SER A 19 11.29 10.34 -16.59
N CYS A 20 11.13 9.02 -16.68
CA CYS A 20 10.01 8.43 -17.38
C CYS A 20 8.72 8.59 -16.55
N LYS A 21 7.87 9.51 -17.00
CA LYS A 21 6.54 9.77 -16.43
C LYS A 21 5.74 8.47 -16.19
N THR A 22 5.86 7.51 -17.10
CA THR A 22 5.22 6.19 -17.00
C THR A 22 5.79 5.34 -15.87
N ALA A 23 7.10 5.38 -15.61
CA ALA A 23 7.72 4.63 -14.51
C ALA A 23 7.28 5.19 -13.15
N GLN A 24 7.24 6.52 -13.00
CA GLN A 24 6.73 7.17 -11.80
C GLN A 24 5.24 6.87 -11.56
N GLU A 25 4.41 6.88 -12.61
CA GLU A 25 2.99 6.51 -12.52
C GLU A 25 2.78 5.03 -12.13
N ILE A 26 3.60 4.12 -12.66
CA ILE A 26 3.57 2.69 -12.29
C ILE A 26 4.00 2.52 -10.82
N TRP A 27 5.08 3.19 -10.40
CA TRP A 27 5.55 3.15 -9.01
C TRP A 27 4.49 3.68 -8.04
N LEU A 28 3.84 4.79 -8.37
CA LEU A 28 2.76 5.36 -7.57
C LEU A 28 1.57 4.39 -7.44
N ARG A 29 1.18 3.71 -8.52
CA ARG A 29 0.15 2.66 -8.49
C ARG A 29 0.56 1.47 -7.62
N VAL A 30 1.80 1.02 -7.68
CA VAL A 30 2.32 -0.05 -6.82
C VAL A 30 2.29 0.37 -5.35
N GLN A 31 2.72 1.60 -5.03
CA GLN A 31 2.63 2.13 -3.66
C GLN A 31 1.18 2.25 -3.19
N GLN A 32 0.27 2.70 -4.06
CA GLN A 32 -1.16 2.77 -3.77
C GLN A 32 -1.78 1.39 -3.57
N MET A 33 -1.37 0.37 -4.33
CA MET A 33 -1.80 -1.01 -4.12
C MET A 33 -1.29 -1.57 -2.79
N MET A 34 -0.04 -1.29 -2.42
CA MET A 34 0.51 -1.68 -1.12
C MET A 34 -0.21 -0.98 0.04
N LYS A 35 -0.52 0.31 -0.08
CA LYS A 35 -1.30 1.06 0.93
C LYS A 35 -2.78 0.66 0.94
N GLY A 36 -3.38 0.42 -0.21
CA GLY A 36 -4.77 -0.03 -0.41
C GLY A 36 -5.01 -1.44 0.11
N SER A 37 -3.99 -2.31 0.06
CA SER A 37 -4.00 -3.60 0.75
C SER A 37 -4.15 -3.41 2.27
N ASN A 38 -3.48 -2.42 2.84
CA ASN A 38 -3.63 -2.07 4.25
C ASN A 38 -4.99 -1.44 4.55
N ILE A 39 -5.55 -0.61 3.65
CA ILE A 39 -6.91 -0.07 3.79
C ILE A 39 -7.94 -1.20 3.84
N GLY A 40 -7.87 -2.17 2.92
CA GLY A 40 -8.79 -3.32 2.94
C GLY A 40 -8.63 -4.20 4.18
N ILE A 41 -7.42 -4.34 4.71
CA ILE A 41 -7.17 -5.06 5.98
C ILE A 41 -7.73 -4.28 7.17
N GLN A 42 -7.52 -2.96 7.24
CA GLN A 42 -8.04 -2.10 8.30
C GLN A 42 -9.56 -1.99 8.25
N GLU A 43 -10.17 -1.91 7.06
CA GLU A 43 -11.62 -1.90 6.87
C GLU A 43 -12.25 -3.22 7.31
N LYS A 44 -11.66 -4.36 6.92
CA LYS A 44 -12.09 -5.68 7.41
C LYS A 44 -11.97 -5.78 8.93
N LYS A 45 -10.88 -5.28 9.52
CA LYS A 45 -10.66 -5.25 10.96
C LYS A 45 -11.70 -4.36 11.68
N ALA A 46 -11.98 -3.17 11.14
CA ALA A 46 -12.99 -2.25 11.67
C ALA A 46 -14.40 -2.85 11.60
N LYS A 47 -14.74 -3.52 10.49
CA LYS A 47 -16.01 -4.23 10.35
C LYS A 47 -16.17 -5.34 11.39
N LEU A 48 -15.12 -6.13 11.60
CA LEU A 48 -15.11 -7.23 12.57
C LEU A 48 -15.22 -6.71 14.02
N PHE A 49 -14.61 -5.55 14.31
CA PHE A 49 -14.71 -4.90 15.61
C PHE A 49 -16.13 -4.38 15.88
N ASN A 50 -16.77 -3.73 14.89
CA ASN A 50 -18.16 -3.29 15.01
C ASN A 50 -19.14 -4.46 15.19
N GLU A 51 -18.93 -5.57 14.47
CA GLU A 51 -19.75 -6.78 14.63
C GLU A 51 -19.56 -7.41 16.01
N TRP A 52 -18.33 -7.45 16.52
CA TRP A 52 -18.03 -7.93 17.87
C TRP A 52 -18.65 -7.04 18.96
N GLU A 53 -18.53 -5.72 18.84
CA GLU A 53 -19.15 -4.76 19.77
C GLU A 53 -20.66 -4.96 19.82
N ARG A 54 -21.32 -5.12 18.66
CA ARG A 54 -22.76 -5.42 18.58
C ARG A 54 -23.13 -6.77 19.21
N PHE A 55 -22.24 -7.75 19.15
CA PHE A 55 -22.46 -9.07 19.75
C PHE A 55 -22.28 -9.05 21.28
N THR A 56 -21.35 -8.24 21.78
CA THR A 56 -21.12 -8.05 23.22
C THR A 56 -22.07 -7.06 23.86
N SER A 57 -22.64 -6.15 23.06
CA SER A 57 -23.82 -5.36 23.41
C SER A 57 -25.05 -6.26 23.38
N THR A 58 -25.06 -7.29 24.22
CA THR A 58 -26.31 -7.81 24.73
C THR A 58 -26.96 -6.64 25.46
N ASP A 59 -28.09 -6.14 24.94
CA ASP A 59 -29.00 -5.30 25.70
C ASP A 59 -29.36 -6.10 26.96
N GLY A 60 -28.62 -5.84 28.03
CA GLY A 60 -28.88 -6.38 29.34
C GLY A 60 -29.98 -5.55 29.97
N ASP A 61 -31.19 -5.68 29.42
CA ASP A 61 -32.46 -5.27 30.02
C ASP A 61 -33.59 -6.18 29.49
#